data_AF-A0A1W6SKV0-F1
#
_entry.id   AF-A0A1W6SKV0-F1
#
_cell.length_a   1.000
_cell.length_b   1.000
_cell.length_c   1.000
_cell.angle_alpha   90.00
_cell.angle_beta   90.00
_cell.angle_gamma   90.00
#
_symmetry.space_group_name_H-M   'P 1'
#
loop_
_entity.id
_entity.type
_entity.pdbx_description
1 polymer ?
#
loop_
_entity_poly.entity_id
_entity_poly.type
_entity_poly.pdbx_seq_one_letter_code
_entity_poly.pdbx_strand_id
1 'polypeptide(L)'
;MLKFSVLTVALSMAITPDMASASVIGFLGNFDVINDTGKTAHGFEIDLEGLHSSDITDTFGGAGRGFPSGRGFDPLTSVERYGAPTISEYANGATFGTKVTYRGLFDGASWDFGTPSGTFITPGDNCWSGGGVGYGPGTPCDHFGVGTTHNATKTTYSWLVETATPGVLTNGVVNLPAPVWNVTPSPVPAAPPVVAAHIQAPAPENNVEFGDALWVKVFTTEFDAPVGLEELVGDNSKIKEVENHTEVEWALLQIDNKNPDVGILDNGGDAPVGVNAESVIRRYEFYNYIGAYDPETHEAKFIRDPVLGYGDSNPAPSDIGNYLGAQNAAVNLNIAVVPEPETYAMLLAGLGLLGFMTLRRKIA
;
A
#
# COMPACT_ATOMS: atom_id res chain seq x y z
N MET A 1 -27.02 -71.71 -20.90
CA MET A 1 -26.14 -71.17 -19.85
C MET A 1 -25.41 -69.95 -20.41
N LEU A 2 -25.95 -68.75 -20.20
CA LEU A 2 -25.34 -67.50 -20.65
C LEU A 2 -24.94 -66.71 -19.39
N LYS A 3 -23.64 -66.60 -19.13
CA LYS A 3 -23.12 -65.86 -17.97
C LYS A 3 -23.08 -64.38 -18.30
N PHE A 4 -23.90 -63.57 -17.62
CA PHE A 4 -23.80 -62.11 -17.65
C PHE A 4 -22.65 -61.68 -16.73
N SER A 5 -21.58 -61.13 -17.30
CA SER A 5 -20.54 -60.44 -16.55
C SER A 5 -21.04 -59.06 -16.15
N VAL A 6 -21.18 -58.83 -14.84
CA VAL A 6 -21.44 -57.51 -14.26
C VAL A 6 -20.13 -56.74 -14.28
N LEU A 7 -20.07 -55.69 -15.10
CA LEU A 7 -18.96 -54.72 -15.10
C LEU A 7 -19.23 -53.68 -14.01
N THR A 8 -18.60 -53.84 -12.86
CA THR A 8 -18.64 -52.86 -11.77
C THR A 8 -17.72 -51.69 -12.13
N VAL A 9 -18.27 -50.57 -12.60
CA VAL A 9 -17.54 -49.31 -12.73
C VAL A 9 -17.47 -48.67 -11.34
N ALA A 10 -16.35 -48.83 -10.66
CA ALA A 10 -16.03 -48.06 -9.46
C ALA A 10 -15.63 -46.64 -9.89
N LEU A 11 -16.55 -45.69 -9.77
CA LEU A 11 -16.24 -44.27 -9.96
C LEU A 11 -15.65 -43.73 -8.64
N SER A 12 -14.33 -43.72 -8.55
CA SER A 12 -13.60 -43.10 -7.45
C SER A 12 -13.75 -41.58 -7.55
N MET A 13 -14.78 -40.99 -6.94
CA MET A 13 -14.81 -39.55 -6.68
C MET A 13 -13.81 -39.26 -5.56
N ALA A 14 -12.56 -38.98 -5.93
CA ALA A 14 -11.64 -38.29 -5.05
C ALA A 14 -12.18 -36.87 -4.85
N ILE A 15 -12.88 -36.64 -3.75
CA ILE A 15 -13.19 -35.29 -3.27
C ILE A 15 -11.86 -34.76 -2.76
N THR A 16 -11.08 -34.12 -3.62
CA THR A 16 -10.02 -33.22 -3.17
C THR A 16 -10.73 -32.06 -2.49
N PRO A 17 -10.52 -31.81 -1.19
CA PRO A 17 -10.96 -30.53 -0.63
C PRO A 17 -10.28 -29.45 -1.47
N ASP A 18 -11.07 -28.56 -2.09
CA ASP A 18 -10.51 -27.33 -2.64
C ASP A 18 -9.83 -26.63 -1.47
N MET A 19 -8.49 -26.63 -1.49
CA MET A 19 -7.69 -25.79 -0.62
C MET A 19 -7.89 -24.37 -1.11
N ALA A 20 -8.98 -23.77 -0.68
CA ALA A 20 -9.27 -22.40 -0.99
C ALA A 20 -8.38 -21.55 -0.09
N SER A 21 -7.23 -21.17 -0.63
CA SER A 21 -6.31 -20.21 -0.01
C SER A 21 -6.86 -18.80 -0.19
N ALA A 22 -6.72 -17.95 0.83
CA ALA A 22 -7.01 -16.53 0.69
C ALA A 22 -6.24 -15.96 -0.50
N SER A 23 -6.93 -15.30 -1.42
CA SER A 23 -6.29 -14.61 -2.55
C SER A 23 -6.28 -13.11 -2.28
N VAL A 24 -5.14 -12.46 -2.54
CA VAL A 24 -5.05 -11.00 -2.48
C VAL A 24 -5.80 -10.43 -3.68
N ILE A 25 -6.73 -9.51 -3.44
CA ILE A 25 -7.51 -8.83 -4.48
C ILE A 25 -6.69 -7.66 -5.06
N GLY A 26 -5.92 -6.99 -4.21
CA GLY A 26 -5.01 -5.92 -4.61
C GLY A 26 -4.42 -5.21 -3.40
N PHE A 27 -3.36 -4.47 -3.66
CA PHE A 27 -2.73 -3.55 -2.74
C PHE A 27 -3.11 -2.13 -3.11
N LEU A 28 -3.38 -1.32 -2.11
CA LEU A 28 -3.68 0.10 -2.29
C LEU A 28 -2.65 0.89 -1.50
N GLY A 29 -2.10 1.93 -2.10
CA GLY A 29 -1.34 2.96 -1.42
C GLY A 29 -1.96 4.31 -1.72
N ASN A 30 -2.32 5.06 -0.69
CA ASN A 30 -2.83 6.42 -0.78
C ASN A 30 -2.07 7.27 0.23
N PHE A 31 -1.49 8.38 -0.21
CA PHE A 31 -0.51 9.08 0.60
C PHE A 31 -0.44 10.57 0.35
N ASP A 32 -0.26 11.32 1.44
CA ASP A 32 0.18 12.71 1.40
C ASP A 32 1.72 12.75 1.35
N VAL A 33 2.26 13.60 0.49
CA VAL A 33 3.68 13.87 0.40
C VAL A 33 3.94 15.37 0.34
N ILE A 34 4.91 15.81 1.13
CA ILE A 34 5.34 17.21 1.14
C ILE A 34 6.41 17.43 0.07
N ASN A 35 6.33 18.57 -0.60
CA ASN A 35 7.41 19.05 -1.43
C ASN A 35 8.43 19.81 -0.57
N ASP A 36 9.52 19.15 -0.22
CA ASP A 36 10.65 19.72 0.51
C ASP A 36 11.89 19.93 -0.38
N THR A 37 11.73 19.83 -1.71
CA THR A 37 12.83 19.91 -2.69
C THR A 37 13.51 21.29 -2.81
N GLY A 38 12.99 22.30 -2.12
CA GLY A 38 13.43 23.70 -2.22
C GLY A 38 12.99 24.40 -3.52
N LYS A 39 12.20 23.74 -4.37
CA LYS A 39 11.66 24.29 -5.62
C LYS A 39 10.17 24.01 -5.74
N THR A 40 9.47 24.83 -6.52
CA THR A 40 8.09 24.47 -6.92
C THR A 40 8.17 23.25 -7.84
N ALA A 41 7.43 22.20 -7.50
CA ALA A 41 7.24 21.04 -8.35
C ALA A 41 6.07 21.28 -9.31
N HIS A 42 6.10 20.65 -10.48
CA HIS A 42 5.07 20.72 -11.52
C HIS A 42 4.57 19.34 -11.91
N GLY A 43 4.58 18.43 -10.95
CA GLY A 43 4.12 17.07 -11.11
C GLY A 43 4.76 16.12 -10.11
N PHE A 44 4.33 14.88 -10.16
CA PHE A 44 4.80 13.79 -9.32
C PHE A 44 4.81 12.50 -10.10
N GLU A 45 5.82 11.68 -9.88
CA GLU A 45 5.99 10.38 -10.54
C GLU A 45 6.08 9.27 -9.50
N ILE A 46 5.25 8.25 -9.68
CA ILE A 46 5.33 6.97 -8.98
C ILE A 46 5.89 5.94 -9.95
N ASP A 47 7.10 5.47 -9.69
CA ASP A 47 7.78 4.45 -10.49
C ASP A 47 7.64 3.08 -9.80
N LEU A 48 7.00 2.14 -10.50
CA LEU A 48 6.69 0.79 -10.04
C LEU A 48 7.45 -0.22 -10.90
N GLU A 49 8.67 -0.54 -10.46
CA GLU A 49 9.52 -1.50 -11.14
C GLU A 49 8.92 -2.91 -11.07
N GLY A 50 9.00 -3.66 -12.17
CA GLY A 50 8.52 -5.04 -12.27
C GLY A 50 7.02 -5.20 -12.49
N LEU A 51 6.26 -4.10 -12.57
CA LEU A 51 4.83 -4.13 -12.86
C LEU A 51 4.52 -3.68 -14.29
N HIS A 52 3.54 -4.32 -14.92
CA HIS A 52 2.92 -3.84 -16.14
C HIS A 52 1.77 -2.89 -15.84
N SER A 53 1.39 -2.09 -16.83
CA SER A 53 0.23 -1.20 -16.76
C SER A 53 -1.07 -1.96 -16.48
N SER A 54 -1.15 -3.24 -16.89
CA SER A 54 -2.26 -4.13 -16.57
C SER A 54 -2.33 -4.52 -15.08
N ASP A 55 -1.25 -4.36 -14.34
CA ASP A 55 -1.21 -4.57 -12.90
C ASP A 55 -1.68 -3.34 -12.11
N ILE A 56 -1.83 -2.19 -12.76
CA ILE A 56 -2.35 -0.97 -12.13
C ILE A 56 -3.88 -1.03 -12.13
N THR A 57 -4.45 -1.19 -10.95
CA THR A 57 -5.90 -1.32 -10.76
C THR A 57 -6.56 0.02 -10.49
N ASP A 58 -5.80 1.00 -10.00
CA ASP A 58 -6.33 2.28 -9.56
C ASP A 58 -5.28 3.40 -9.52
N THR A 59 -5.76 4.64 -9.62
CA THR A 59 -4.97 5.85 -9.42
C THR A 59 -5.84 6.93 -8.81
N PHE A 60 -5.34 7.66 -7.82
CA PHE A 60 -6.07 8.79 -7.25
C PHE A 60 -6.36 9.85 -8.33
N GLY A 61 -7.62 10.29 -8.46
CA GLY A 61 -8.05 11.18 -9.55
C GLY A 61 -8.10 10.55 -10.95
N GLY A 62 -7.97 9.22 -11.06
CA GLY A 62 -8.15 8.48 -12.30
C GLY A 62 -9.58 8.58 -12.85
N ALA A 63 -9.70 8.46 -14.18
CA ALA A 63 -11.01 8.55 -14.85
C ALA A 63 -11.93 7.37 -14.50
N GLY A 64 -13.23 7.64 -14.35
CA GLY A 64 -14.26 6.60 -14.18
C GLY A 64 -14.40 6.04 -12.75
N ARG A 65 -13.79 6.69 -11.76
CA ARG A 65 -13.71 6.21 -10.37
C ARG A 65 -14.59 6.99 -9.37
N GLY A 66 -15.60 7.70 -9.87
CA GLY A 66 -16.51 8.49 -9.02
C GLY A 66 -15.90 9.80 -8.49
N PHE A 67 -14.58 10.00 -8.61
CA PHE A 67 -13.94 11.29 -8.38
C PHE A 67 -13.94 12.18 -9.64
N PRO A 68 -14.00 13.51 -9.45
CA PRO A 68 -13.71 14.45 -10.52
C PRO A 68 -12.26 14.30 -11.01
N SER A 69 -12.09 14.24 -12.33
CA SER A 69 -10.78 14.05 -13.00
C SER A 69 -10.22 15.33 -13.61
N GLY A 70 -10.86 16.47 -13.33
CA GLY A 70 -10.32 17.77 -13.69
C GLY A 70 -9.08 18.10 -12.86
N ARG A 71 -8.63 19.35 -12.96
CA ARG A 71 -7.37 19.83 -12.40
C ARG A 71 -7.60 21.12 -11.63
N GLY A 72 -6.72 21.42 -10.68
CA GLY A 72 -6.84 22.57 -9.79
C GLY A 72 -7.49 22.23 -8.44
N PHE A 73 -8.07 23.24 -7.79
CA PHE A 73 -8.38 23.23 -6.35
C PHE A 73 -9.88 23.14 -6.02
N ASP A 74 -10.75 23.05 -7.03
CA ASP A 74 -12.20 22.98 -6.83
C ASP A 74 -12.65 21.52 -6.66
N PRO A 75 -13.12 21.10 -5.45
CA PRO A 75 -13.52 19.72 -5.18
C PRO A 75 -14.69 19.23 -6.03
N LEU A 76 -15.46 20.12 -6.67
CA LEU A 76 -16.54 19.72 -7.57
C LEU A 76 -16.03 19.26 -8.95
N THR A 77 -14.82 19.64 -9.31
CA THR A 77 -14.28 19.42 -10.67
C THR A 77 -12.92 18.74 -10.67
N SER A 78 -12.20 18.77 -9.56
CA SER A 78 -10.86 18.22 -9.40
C SER A 78 -10.72 17.53 -8.05
N VAL A 79 -10.06 16.39 -8.00
CA VAL A 79 -9.60 15.77 -6.75
C VAL A 79 -8.09 15.94 -6.57
N GLU A 80 -7.32 16.14 -7.65
CA GLU A 80 -5.87 16.24 -7.65
C GLU A 80 -5.44 17.50 -8.44
N ARG A 81 -4.44 18.25 -7.95
CA ARG A 81 -4.01 19.53 -8.52
C ARG A 81 -3.66 19.45 -10.00
N TYR A 82 -2.93 18.42 -10.41
CA TYR A 82 -2.50 18.18 -11.78
C TYR A 82 -3.54 17.43 -12.64
N GLY A 83 -4.58 16.90 -12.01
CA GLY A 83 -5.65 16.10 -12.61
C GLY A 83 -5.24 14.63 -12.82
N ALA A 84 -6.03 13.91 -13.63
CA ALA A 84 -5.80 12.49 -13.84
C ALA A 84 -4.37 12.18 -14.33
N PRO A 85 -3.71 11.15 -13.76
CA PRO A 85 -2.35 10.81 -14.15
C PRO A 85 -2.31 10.10 -15.50
N THR A 86 -1.13 10.09 -16.11
CA THR A 86 -0.81 9.18 -17.22
C THR A 86 -0.13 7.92 -16.70
N ILE A 87 -0.44 6.78 -17.30
CA ILE A 87 0.20 5.50 -17.01
C ILE A 87 1.05 5.12 -18.23
N SER A 88 2.35 4.90 -18.03
CA SER A 88 3.27 4.52 -19.11
C SER A 88 4.23 3.43 -18.68
N GLU A 89 4.34 2.37 -19.48
CA GLU A 89 5.33 1.33 -19.29
C GLU A 89 6.70 1.76 -19.82
N TYR A 90 7.75 1.21 -19.23
CA TYR A 90 9.11 1.34 -19.72
C TYR A 90 9.85 0.00 -19.67
N ALA A 91 10.89 -0.09 -20.50
CA ALA A 91 11.88 -1.15 -20.45
C ALA A 91 13.28 -0.52 -20.58
N ASN A 92 14.19 -0.88 -19.68
CA ASN A 92 15.57 -0.45 -19.66
C ASN A 92 16.49 -1.68 -19.48
N GLY A 93 16.95 -2.24 -20.59
CA GLY A 93 17.73 -3.48 -20.58
C GLY A 93 16.90 -4.65 -20.06
N ALA A 94 17.29 -5.22 -18.93
CA ALA A 94 16.59 -6.33 -18.27
C ALA A 94 15.50 -5.87 -17.28
N THR A 95 15.49 -4.58 -16.93
CA THR A 95 14.50 -4.01 -16.00
C THR A 95 13.32 -3.46 -16.80
N PHE A 96 12.11 -3.63 -16.28
CA PHE A 96 10.89 -3.02 -16.80
C PHE A 96 10.06 -2.48 -15.65
N GLY A 97 9.05 -1.68 -15.96
CA GLY A 97 8.12 -1.19 -14.94
C GLY A 97 7.07 -0.27 -15.52
N THR A 98 6.29 0.32 -14.63
CA THR A 98 5.21 1.25 -14.97
C THR A 98 5.35 2.53 -14.16
N LYS A 99 5.21 3.67 -14.85
CA LYS A 99 5.17 4.99 -14.25
C LYS A 99 3.74 5.52 -14.22
N VAL A 100 3.31 5.97 -13.06
CA VAL A 100 2.09 6.78 -12.88
C VAL A 100 2.53 8.22 -12.67
N THR A 101 2.20 9.09 -13.61
CA THR A 101 2.70 10.47 -13.65
C THR A 101 1.57 11.47 -13.59
N TYR A 102 1.55 12.27 -12.53
CA TYR A 102 0.74 13.48 -12.37
C TYR A 102 1.56 14.67 -12.87
N ARG A 103 1.01 15.51 -13.75
CA ARG A 103 1.81 16.57 -14.38
C ARG A 103 1.04 17.85 -14.67
N GLY A 104 1.68 18.98 -14.33
CA GLY A 104 1.27 20.31 -14.77
C GLY A 104 1.34 20.44 -16.30
N LEU A 105 0.59 21.41 -16.83
CA LEU A 105 0.63 21.79 -18.24
C LEU A 105 1.49 23.04 -18.38
N PHE A 106 2.45 22.98 -19.31
CA PHE A 106 3.27 24.12 -19.68
C PHE A 106 2.82 24.65 -21.04
N ASP A 107 2.49 25.94 -21.11
CA ASP A 107 2.00 26.58 -22.34
C ASP A 107 3.11 27.21 -23.20
N GLY A 108 4.37 27.07 -22.78
CA GLY A 108 5.53 27.72 -23.38
C GLY A 108 6.03 28.94 -22.61
N ALA A 109 5.27 29.43 -21.63
CA ALA A 109 5.63 30.56 -20.79
C ALA A 109 5.38 30.30 -19.30
N SER A 110 4.33 29.54 -18.94
CA SER A 110 3.93 29.31 -17.56
C SER A 110 3.34 27.91 -17.37
N TRP A 111 3.49 27.41 -16.14
CA TRP A 111 2.78 26.22 -15.68
C TRP A 111 1.41 26.62 -15.15
N ASP A 112 0.42 25.77 -15.40
CA ASP A 112 -0.94 25.96 -14.88
C ASP A 112 -1.02 25.80 -13.36
N PHE A 113 -0.33 24.80 -12.82
CA PHE A 113 -0.24 24.50 -11.40
C PHE A 113 1.18 24.09 -11.00
N GLY A 114 1.47 24.25 -9.72
CA GLY A 114 2.67 23.72 -9.10
C GLY A 114 2.52 23.61 -7.60
N THR A 115 3.31 22.73 -7.01
CA THR A 115 3.37 22.48 -5.57
C THR A 115 4.53 23.25 -5.00
N PRO A 116 4.30 24.34 -4.23
CA PRO A 116 5.40 25.09 -3.64
C PRO A 116 6.19 24.19 -2.69
N SER A 117 7.47 24.51 -2.49
CA SER A 117 8.24 23.82 -1.47
C SER A 117 8.00 24.43 -0.08
N GLY A 118 7.98 23.61 0.95
CA GLY A 118 7.85 24.08 2.33
C GLY A 118 7.81 22.94 3.34
N THR A 119 7.38 23.29 4.55
CA THR A 119 7.03 22.32 5.59
C THR A 119 5.55 22.47 5.90
N PHE A 120 4.88 21.34 6.15
CA PHE A 120 3.47 21.31 6.47
C PHE A 120 3.20 20.11 7.35
N ILE A 121 2.24 20.23 8.26
CA ILE A 121 1.75 19.08 9.03
C ILE A 121 0.34 18.86 8.53
N THR A 122 0.08 17.69 7.98
CA THR A 122 -1.25 17.31 7.55
C THR A 122 -1.91 16.55 8.70
N PRO A 123 -3.23 16.68 8.91
CA PRO A 123 -3.98 15.74 9.75
C PRO A 123 -4.08 14.34 9.12
N GLY A 124 -3.21 13.97 8.15
CA GLY A 124 -3.36 12.81 7.29
C GLY A 124 -4.23 13.05 6.07
N ASP A 125 -3.74 12.66 4.90
CA ASP A 125 -4.50 12.42 3.67
C ASP A 125 -5.50 13.53 3.30
N ASN A 126 -5.03 14.76 3.44
CA ASN A 126 -5.79 15.98 3.28
C ASN A 126 -5.16 16.93 2.25
N CYS A 127 -4.02 16.57 1.65
CA CYS A 127 -3.34 17.39 0.64
C CYS A 127 -4.00 17.29 -0.75
N TRP A 128 -5.32 17.47 -0.82
CA TRP A 128 -6.07 17.35 -2.07
C TRP A 128 -7.33 18.21 -2.10
N SER A 129 -7.92 18.31 -3.29
CA SER A 129 -9.10 19.15 -3.55
C SER A 129 -10.35 18.58 -2.92
N GLY A 130 -10.70 19.07 -1.74
CA GLY A 130 -11.79 18.52 -0.93
C GLY A 130 -11.30 17.96 0.40
N GLY A 131 -9.98 17.92 0.62
CA GLY A 131 -9.40 17.69 1.94
C GLY A 131 -9.77 18.81 2.92
N GLY A 132 -9.89 18.45 4.21
CA GLY A 132 -10.38 19.33 5.28
C GLY A 132 -9.45 20.49 5.67
N VAL A 133 -8.27 20.60 5.06
CA VAL A 133 -7.22 21.57 5.43
C VAL A 133 -7.27 22.90 4.67
N GLY A 134 -8.25 23.09 3.77
CA GLY A 134 -8.31 24.30 2.93
C GLY A 134 -7.21 24.31 1.86
N TYR A 135 -7.08 23.19 1.15
CA TYR A 135 -6.11 22.96 0.09
C TYR A 135 -6.18 24.01 -1.04
N GLY A 136 -5.02 24.50 -1.50
CA GLY A 136 -4.93 25.57 -2.49
C GLY A 136 -3.52 25.83 -3.03
N PRO A 137 -3.32 26.93 -3.79
CA PRO A 137 -2.03 27.22 -4.45
C PRO A 137 -0.82 27.31 -3.52
N GLY A 138 -1.04 27.68 -2.25
CA GLY A 138 0.01 27.80 -1.23
C GLY A 138 0.33 26.52 -0.47
N THR A 139 -0.43 25.43 -0.67
CA THR A 139 -0.24 24.17 0.06
C THR A 139 0.99 23.44 -0.49
N PRO A 140 2.03 23.16 0.32
CA PRO A 140 3.30 22.60 -0.13
C PRO A 140 3.30 21.07 -0.13
N CYS A 141 2.14 20.44 -0.27
CA CYS A 141 1.98 19.00 -0.33
C CYS A 141 0.90 18.65 -1.34
N ASP A 142 0.89 17.40 -1.80
CA ASP A 142 -0.19 16.79 -2.56
C ASP A 142 -0.48 15.38 -2.07
N HIS A 143 -1.63 14.88 -2.51
CA HIS A 143 -2.10 13.54 -2.26
C HIS A 143 -2.06 12.72 -3.55
N PHE A 144 -1.50 11.53 -3.46
CA PHE A 144 -1.42 10.60 -4.57
C PHE A 144 -1.82 9.20 -4.11
N GLY A 145 -2.27 8.40 -5.06
CA GLY A 145 -2.57 7.01 -4.78
C GLY A 145 -2.45 6.14 -6.01
N VAL A 146 -2.15 4.88 -5.77
CA VAL A 146 -2.08 3.83 -6.77
C VAL A 146 -2.56 2.51 -6.18
N GLY A 147 -3.36 1.78 -6.94
CA GLY A 147 -3.74 0.41 -6.65
C GLY A 147 -2.99 -0.55 -7.57
N THR A 148 -2.54 -1.69 -7.03
CA THR A 148 -1.83 -2.72 -7.80
C THR A 148 -2.36 -4.13 -7.51
N THR A 149 -2.19 -5.05 -8.45
CA THR A 149 -2.48 -6.49 -8.25
C THR A 149 -1.35 -7.23 -7.53
N HIS A 150 -0.11 -6.71 -7.63
CA HIS A 150 1.11 -7.30 -7.09
C HIS A 150 2.00 -6.23 -6.46
N ASN A 151 2.96 -6.64 -5.63
CA ASN A 151 4.03 -5.73 -5.21
C ASN A 151 4.96 -5.42 -6.38
N ALA A 152 5.38 -4.16 -6.50
CA ALA A 152 6.54 -3.80 -7.30
C ALA A 152 7.82 -4.38 -6.70
N THR A 153 8.82 -4.65 -7.52
CA THR A 153 10.17 -5.01 -7.03
C THR A 153 10.82 -3.83 -6.34
N LYS A 154 10.48 -2.62 -6.78
CA LYS A 154 10.90 -1.35 -6.17
C LYS A 154 9.86 -0.28 -6.48
N THR A 155 9.47 0.49 -5.46
CA THR A 155 8.67 1.70 -5.62
C THR A 155 9.56 2.91 -5.40
N THR A 156 9.56 3.86 -6.35
CA THR A 156 10.27 5.13 -6.22
C THR A 156 9.32 6.29 -6.44
N TYR A 157 9.39 7.27 -5.55
CA TYR A 157 8.61 8.50 -5.65
C TYR A 157 9.51 9.66 -6.06
N SER A 158 9.00 10.56 -6.89
CA SER A 158 9.76 11.74 -7.32
C SER A 158 8.84 12.92 -7.57
N TRP A 159 9.17 14.06 -6.96
CA TRP A 159 8.65 15.34 -7.42
C TRP A 159 9.24 15.65 -8.80
N LEU A 160 8.45 16.23 -9.69
CA LEU A 160 8.96 16.71 -10.97
C LEU A 160 9.25 18.20 -10.87
N VAL A 161 10.52 18.56 -10.76
CA VAL A 161 10.97 19.95 -10.57
C VAL A 161 11.56 20.53 -11.85
N GLU A 162 11.33 21.81 -12.09
CA GLU A 162 11.86 22.46 -13.28
C GLU A 162 13.39 22.61 -13.24
N THR A 163 14.02 22.32 -14.37
CA THR A 163 15.45 22.56 -14.60
C THR A 163 15.71 24.05 -14.88
N ALA A 164 16.95 24.41 -15.20
CA ALA A 164 17.25 25.76 -15.69
C ALA A 164 16.63 26.07 -17.07
N THR A 165 16.15 25.05 -17.80
CA THR A 165 15.43 25.22 -19.07
C THR A 165 13.93 25.20 -18.80
N PRO A 166 13.19 26.29 -19.08
CA PRO A 166 11.74 26.34 -18.87
C PRO A 166 11.00 25.21 -19.59
N GLY A 167 10.01 24.62 -18.92
CA GLY A 167 9.22 23.50 -19.42
C GLY A 167 9.88 22.12 -19.29
N VAL A 168 11.17 22.06 -18.92
CA VAL A 168 11.92 20.81 -18.79
C VAL A 168 12.01 20.41 -17.32
N LEU A 169 11.48 19.24 -17.00
CA LEU A 169 11.42 18.69 -15.64
C LEU A 169 12.52 17.66 -15.40
N THR A 170 12.94 17.54 -14.15
CA THR A 170 13.83 16.50 -13.62
C THR A 170 13.25 15.95 -12.32
N ASN A 171 13.68 14.76 -11.92
CA ASN A 171 13.25 14.15 -10.66
C ASN A 171 13.94 14.85 -9.48
N GLY A 172 13.12 15.32 -8.54
CA GLY A 172 13.50 15.68 -7.18
C GLY A 172 13.30 14.49 -6.26
N VAL A 173 14.21 14.33 -5.31
CA VAL A 173 14.22 13.21 -4.35
C VAL A 173 13.01 13.31 -3.42
N VAL A 174 12.44 12.16 -3.07
CA VAL A 174 11.38 12.01 -2.06
C VAL A 174 11.81 10.93 -1.09
N ASN A 175 11.97 11.28 0.18
CA ASN A 175 12.36 10.37 1.25
C ASN A 175 11.14 9.79 1.97
N LEU A 176 10.24 9.15 1.22
CA LEU A 176 9.02 8.53 1.72
C LEU A 176 8.99 7.03 1.38
N PRO A 177 9.37 6.14 2.32
CA PRO A 177 9.35 4.70 2.12
C PRO A 177 7.97 4.11 1.82
N ALA A 178 7.84 3.30 0.77
CA ALA A 178 6.62 2.57 0.45
C ALA A 178 6.54 1.22 1.18
N PRO A 179 5.38 0.83 1.74
CA PRO A 179 5.21 -0.48 2.33
C PRO A 179 5.12 -1.58 1.27
N VAL A 180 5.79 -2.70 1.52
CA VAL A 180 5.73 -3.93 0.72
C VAL A 180 4.93 -4.97 1.49
N TRP A 181 3.85 -5.47 0.90
CA TRP A 181 2.95 -6.40 1.58
C TRP A 181 3.41 -7.84 1.47
N ASN A 182 3.38 -8.58 2.56
CA ASN A 182 3.59 -10.03 2.56
C ASN A 182 2.33 -10.71 3.09
N VAL A 183 1.65 -11.47 2.22
CA VAL A 183 0.45 -12.21 2.58
C VAL A 183 0.76 -13.70 2.48
N THR A 184 0.82 -14.35 3.64
CA THR A 184 1.13 -15.78 3.74
C THR A 184 -0.16 -16.57 3.98
N PRO A 185 -0.58 -17.44 3.03
CA PRO A 185 -1.76 -18.27 3.21
C PRO A 185 -1.62 -19.21 4.42
N SER A 186 -2.73 -19.47 5.12
CA SER A 186 -2.69 -20.45 6.20
C SER A 186 -2.47 -21.87 5.66
N PRO A 187 -1.60 -22.67 6.32
CA PRO A 187 -1.51 -24.10 6.00
C PRO A 187 -2.77 -24.87 6.40
N VAL A 188 -3.63 -24.29 7.24
CA VAL A 188 -4.95 -24.83 7.60
C VAL A 188 -5.98 -24.34 6.57
N PRO A 189 -6.66 -25.24 5.85
CA PRO A 189 -7.73 -24.84 4.93
C PRO A 189 -8.79 -23.99 5.63
N ALA A 190 -9.29 -22.95 4.96
CA ALA A 190 -10.27 -21.99 5.48
C ALA A 190 -9.78 -21.03 6.58
N ALA A 191 -8.56 -21.19 7.10
CA ALA A 191 -8.06 -20.28 8.12
C ALA A 191 -7.53 -18.98 7.48
N PRO A 192 -7.67 -17.83 8.18
CA PRO A 192 -7.19 -16.55 7.67
C PRO A 192 -5.68 -16.54 7.39
N PRO A 193 -5.23 -15.75 6.41
CA PRO A 193 -3.80 -15.58 6.15
C PRO A 193 -3.13 -14.77 7.26
N VAL A 194 -1.81 -14.83 7.28
CA VAL A 194 -0.98 -13.83 7.98
C VAL A 194 -0.73 -12.69 7.01
N VAL A 195 -0.95 -11.45 7.47
CA VAL A 195 -0.69 -10.24 6.68
C VAL A 195 0.40 -9.45 7.40
N ALA A 196 1.55 -9.31 6.75
CA ALA A 196 2.67 -8.50 7.19
C ALA A 196 2.99 -7.41 6.15
N ALA A 197 3.64 -6.35 6.57
CA ALA A 197 4.13 -5.28 5.71
C ALA A 197 5.52 -4.90 6.16
N HIS A 198 6.38 -4.71 5.17
CA HIS A 198 7.78 -4.36 5.36
C HIS A 198 7.99 -2.95 4.83
N ILE A 199 8.59 -2.08 5.64
CA ILE A 199 9.02 -0.75 5.21
C ILE A 199 10.53 -0.69 5.33
N GLN A 200 11.21 -0.52 4.21
CA GLN A 200 12.65 -0.33 4.18
C GLN A 200 12.99 1.16 4.19
N ALA A 201 13.93 1.57 5.03
CA ALA A 201 14.46 2.93 5.02
C ALA A 201 15.02 3.29 3.62
N PRO A 202 14.96 4.58 3.21
CA PRO A 202 15.54 4.99 1.94
C PRO A 202 17.01 4.61 1.85
N ALA A 203 17.47 4.24 0.66
CA ALA A 203 18.88 3.98 0.43
C ALA A 203 19.72 5.25 0.75
N PRO A 204 20.92 5.10 1.32
CA PRO A 204 21.76 6.24 1.68
C PRO A 204 22.20 6.99 0.43
N GLU A 205 22.16 8.31 0.48
CA GLU A 205 22.92 9.12 -0.46
C GLU A 205 24.41 9.09 -0.03
N ASN A 206 25.31 8.73 -0.95
CA ASN A 206 26.77 8.66 -0.78
C ASN A 206 27.32 7.39 -0.08
N ASN A 207 28.65 7.22 -0.13
CA ASN A 207 29.40 6.08 0.43
C ASN A 207 29.49 6.09 1.98
N VAL A 208 28.42 6.45 2.66
CA VAL A 208 28.31 6.37 4.13
C VAL A 208 27.83 4.98 4.54
N GLU A 209 28.13 4.55 5.76
CA GLU A 209 27.71 3.24 6.26
C GLU A 209 26.21 3.21 6.55
N PHE A 210 25.70 4.23 7.26
CA PHE A 210 24.29 4.38 7.53
C PHE A 210 23.67 5.52 6.71
N GLY A 211 22.42 5.34 6.27
CA GLY A 211 21.64 6.39 5.59
C GLY A 211 21.03 7.41 6.53
N ASP A 212 20.23 8.34 5.99
CA ASP A 212 19.47 9.24 6.84
C ASP A 212 18.40 8.46 7.60
N ALA A 213 18.30 8.73 8.90
CA ALA A 213 17.33 8.10 9.77
C ALA A 213 15.97 8.80 9.69
N LEU A 214 14.92 8.01 9.86
CA LEU A 214 13.53 8.45 9.86
C LEU A 214 12.82 7.86 11.08
N TRP A 215 11.88 8.61 11.64
CA TRP A 215 10.90 8.04 12.56
C TRP A 215 9.65 7.67 11.78
N VAL A 216 9.14 6.47 12.02
CA VAL A 216 7.83 6.04 11.55
C VAL A 216 6.92 5.79 12.73
N LYS A 217 5.69 6.28 12.63
CA LYS A 217 4.60 5.96 13.53
C LYS A 217 3.60 5.09 12.78
N VAL A 218 3.34 3.91 13.33
CA VAL A 218 2.55 2.87 12.67
C VAL A 218 1.17 2.82 13.28
N PHE A 219 0.20 2.58 12.40
CA PHE A 219 -1.17 2.33 12.75
C PHE A 219 -1.70 1.11 11.97
N THR A 220 -2.37 0.17 12.62
CA THR A 220 -3.03 -1.00 11.99
C THR A 220 -4.48 -1.14 12.49
N THR A 221 -5.38 -1.52 11.58
CA THR A 221 -6.70 -2.06 11.93
C THR A 221 -7.19 -3.05 10.85
N GLU A 222 -8.19 -3.86 11.20
CA GLU A 222 -8.82 -4.85 10.34
C GLU A 222 -10.31 -4.52 10.15
N PHE A 223 -10.85 -4.76 8.95
CA PHE A 223 -12.27 -4.54 8.65
C PHE A 223 -12.92 -5.79 8.06
N ASP A 224 -14.22 -5.94 8.31
CA ASP A 224 -15.08 -7.00 7.78
C ASP A 224 -15.71 -6.68 6.42
N ALA A 225 -15.12 -5.71 5.71
CA ALA A 225 -15.53 -5.30 4.36
C ALA A 225 -14.28 -4.91 3.54
N PRO A 226 -14.35 -4.98 2.19
CA PRO A 226 -13.30 -4.46 1.34
C PRO A 226 -13.21 -2.93 1.45
N VAL A 227 -12.08 -2.38 1.00
CA VAL A 227 -11.83 -0.94 0.95
C VAL A 227 -11.41 -0.50 -0.46
N GLY A 228 -11.97 0.60 -0.95
CA GLY A 228 -11.53 1.29 -2.16
C GLY A 228 -10.41 2.30 -1.89
N LEU A 229 -9.63 2.67 -2.91
CA LEU A 229 -8.58 3.69 -2.78
C LEU A 229 -9.19 5.03 -2.34
N GLU A 230 -10.41 5.32 -2.82
CA GLU A 230 -11.19 6.51 -2.53
C GLU A 230 -11.61 6.62 -1.05
N GLU A 231 -11.58 5.51 -0.32
CA GLU A 231 -11.87 5.44 1.10
C GLU A 231 -10.62 5.61 1.98
N LEU A 232 -9.42 5.60 1.40
CA LEU A 232 -8.14 5.77 2.11
C LEU A 232 -7.74 7.25 2.26
N VAL A 233 -8.73 8.13 2.44
CA VAL A 233 -8.54 9.59 2.66
C VAL A 233 -8.90 9.97 4.10
N GLY A 234 -8.26 11.02 4.64
CA GLY A 234 -8.21 11.25 6.09
C GLY A 234 -9.57 11.49 6.75
N ASP A 235 -10.51 12.11 6.03
CA ASP A 235 -11.83 12.38 6.56
C ASP A 235 -12.80 11.19 6.51
N ASN A 236 -12.41 10.08 5.85
CA ASN A 236 -13.20 8.86 5.77
C ASN A 236 -13.35 8.19 7.15
N SER A 237 -14.53 7.61 7.42
CA SER A 237 -14.80 6.96 8.71
C SER A 237 -13.86 5.79 9.01
N LYS A 238 -13.43 5.03 8.00
CA LYS A 238 -12.49 3.92 8.18
C LYS A 238 -11.11 4.43 8.63
N ILE A 239 -10.60 5.51 8.02
CA ILE A 239 -9.31 6.10 8.43
C ILE A 239 -9.41 6.72 9.83
N LYS A 240 -10.51 7.38 10.17
CA LYS A 240 -10.75 7.86 11.54
C LYS A 240 -10.82 6.72 12.56
N GLU A 241 -11.32 5.55 12.16
CA GLU A 241 -11.32 4.37 13.02
C GLU A 241 -9.90 3.83 13.25
N VAL A 242 -9.08 3.76 12.18
CA VAL A 242 -7.64 3.46 12.25
C VAL A 242 -6.91 4.43 13.18
N GLU A 243 -7.20 5.72 13.13
CA GLU A 243 -6.53 6.68 14.01
C GLU A 243 -6.88 6.48 15.50
N ASN A 244 -8.06 5.93 15.79
CA ASN A 244 -8.61 5.81 17.14
C ASN A 244 -8.38 4.43 17.80
N HIS A 245 -8.23 3.35 17.03
CA HIS A 245 -8.26 1.97 17.57
C HIS A 245 -6.90 1.29 17.67
N THR A 246 -5.82 2.03 17.52
CA THR A 246 -4.61 1.42 17.00
C THR A 246 -3.41 1.42 17.93
N GLU A 247 -2.68 0.30 17.89
CA GLU A 247 -1.34 0.10 18.42
C GLU A 247 -0.39 1.12 17.80
N VAL A 248 -0.12 2.19 18.55
CA VAL A 248 0.89 3.17 18.17
C VAL A 248 2.25 2.57 18.47
N GLU A 249 2.94 2.17 17.41
CA GLU A 249 4.34 1.78 17.47
C GLU A 249 5.17 2.85 16.78
N TRP A 250 6.12 3.43 17.51
CA TRP A 250 7.19 4.20 16.88
C TRP A 250 8.30 3.23 16.51
N ALA A 251 8.98 3.49 15.40
CA ALA A 251 10.22 2.82 15.07
C ALA A 251 11.21 3.79 14.42
N LEU A 252 12.49 3.63 14.76
CA LEU A 252 13.58 4.27 14.04
C LEU A 252 13.96 3.43 12.82
N LEU A 253 13.90 4.04 11.64
CA LEU A 253 14.28 3.45 10.37
C LEU A 253 15.60 4.06 9.89
N GLN A 254 16.62 3.23 9.73
CA GLN A 254 17.90 3.64 9.16
C GLN A 254 18.58 2.40 8.55
N ILE A 255 18.92 2.46 7.26
CA ILE A 255 19.59 1.36 6.57
C ILE A 255 21.09 1.34 6.88
N ASP A 256 21.64 0.14 7.03
CA ASP A 256 23.08 -0.14 7.10
C ASP A 256 23.54 -0.76 5.78
N ASN A 257 24.43 -0.09 5.05
CA ASN A 257 24.98 -0.59 3.78
C ASN A 257 25.78 -1.90 3.92
N LYS A 258 26.30 -2.20 5.12
CA LYS A 258 27.00 -3.47 5.40
C LYS A 258 26.03 -4.58 5.76
N ASN A 259 24.81 -4.25 6.18
CA ASN A 259 23.77 -5.21 6.53
C ASN A 259 22.38 -4.70 6.07
N PRO A 260 21.96 -5.03 4.84
CA PRO A 260 20.73 -4.51 4.25
C PRO A 260 19.45 -5.03 4.93
N ASP A 261 19.57 -6.01 5.84
CA ASP A 261 18.46 -6.50 6.67
C ASP A 261 18.17 -5.55 7.86
N VAL A 262 19.03 -4.55 8.11
CA VAL A 262 18.82 -3.49 9.11
C VAL A 262 18.10 -2.30 8.47
N GLY A 263 17.23 -1.65 9.24
CA GLY A 263 16.43 -0.52 8.75
C GLY A 263 15.15 -0.96 8.05
N ILE A 264 14.65 -2.14 8.41
CA ILE A 264 13.35 -2.67 7.98
C ILE A 264 12.42 -2.64 9.19
N LEU A 265 11.24 -2.03 9.02
CA LEU A 265 10.13 -2.17 9.95
C LEU A 265 9.25 -3.32 9.48
N ASP A 266 9.08 -4.31 10.35
CA ASP A 266 8.14 -5.43 10.18
C ASP A 266 6.86 -5.14 10.95
N ASN A 267 5.74 -5.01 10.25
CA ASN A 267 4.44 -4.73 10.87
C ASN A 267 3.43 -5.85 10.57
N GLY A 268 2.85 -6.44 11.61
CA GLY A 268 1.85 -7.53 11.53
C GLY A 268 2.25 -8.84 12.21
N GLY A 269 3.55 -9.11 12.35
CA GLY A 269 4.06 -10.35 12.97
C GLY A 269 3.54 -11.63 12.29
N ASP A 270 3.53 -12.73 13.06
CA ASP A 270 3.11 -14.06 12.58
C ASP A 270 1.64 -14.41 12.89
N ALA A 271 0.90 -13.47 13.50
CA ALA A 271 -0.49 -13.70 13.87
C ALA A 271 -1.39 -13.64 12.63
N PRO A 272 -2.29 -14.64 12.43
CA PRO A 272 -3.33 -14.54 11.40
C PRO A 272 -4.24 -13.34 11.67
N VAL A 273 -4.74 -12.73 10.60
CA VAL A 273 -5.79 -11.71 10.71
C VAL A 273 -7.09 -12.32 11.25
N GLY A 274 -8.01 -11.47 11.69
CA GLY A 274 -9.33 -11.87 12.15
C GLY A 274 -10.06 -12.78 11.14
N VAL A 275 -10.86 -13.71 11.65
CA VAL A 275 -11.62 -14.70 10.85
C VAL A 275 -12.55 -14.08 9.81
N ASN A 276 -13.01 -12.85 10.06
CA ASN A 276 -13.90 -12.12 9.18
C ASN A 276 -13.19 -10.96 8.47
N ALA A 277 -11.87 -10.83 8.57
CA ALA A 277 -11.14 -9.71 7.99
C ALA A 277 -11.14 -9.81 6.46
N GLU A 278 -11.90 -8.92 5.80
CA GLU A 278 -11.91 -8.78 4.34
C GLU A 278 -10.91 -7.72 3.87
N SER A 279 -10.46 -6.82 4.76
CA SER A 279 -9.35 -5.91 4.49
C SER A 279 -8.52 -5.61 5.73
N VAL A 280 -7.23 -5.30 5.51
CA VAL A 280 -6.31 -4.77 6.53
C VAL A 280 -5.86 -3.41 6.05
N ILE A 281 -6.00 -2.40 6.92
CA ILE A 281 -5.51 -1.04 6.65
C ILE A 281 -4.38 -0.72 7.60
N ARG A 282 -3.29 -0.21 7.05
CA ARG A 282 -2.14 0.27 7.78
C ARG A 282 -1.82 1.69 7.39
N ARG A 283 -1.67 2.55 8.40
CA ARG A 283 -1.26 3.93 8.22
C ARG A 283 0.15 4.11 8.77
N TYR A 284 0.99 4.78 8.01
CA TYR A 284 2.37 5.08 8.37
C TYR A 284 2.58 6.58 8.30
N GLU A 285 2.99 7.20 9.40
CA GLU A 285 3.35 8.61 9.45
C GLU A 285 4.88 8.73 9.57
N PHE A 286 5.50 9.50 8.68
CA PHE A 286 6.96 9.62 8.62
C PHE A 286 7.43 11.00 9.06
N TYR A 287 8.51 11.03 9.83
CA TYR A 287 9.13 12.23 10.37
C TYR A 287 10.65 12.18 10.20
N ASN A 288 11.27 13.33 9.98
CA ASN A 288 12.72 13.45 10.00
C ASN A 288 13.29 13.05 11.37
N TYR A 289 14.43 12.38 11.37
CA TYR A 289 15.28 12.31 12.56
C TYR A 289 16.13 13.59 12.66
N ILE A 290 16.13 14.25 13.81
CA ILE A 290 16.90 15.50 14.04
C ILE A 290 17.88 15.39 15.20
N GLY A 291 18.08 14.18 15.74
CA GLY A 291 19.10 13.93 16.75
C GLY A 291 20.50 13.92 16.17
N ALA A 292 21.48 13.56 17.00
CA ALA A 292 22.87 13.52 16.58
C ALA A 292 23.16 12.27 15.73
N TYR A 293 24.06 12.41 14.75
CA TYR A 293 24.64 11.27 14.04
C TYR A 293 26.07 11.00 14.51
N ASP A 294 26.48 9.74 14.38
CA ASP A 294 27.89 9.39 14.44
C ASP A 294 28.66 10.12 13.32
N PRO A 295 29.72 10.88 13.61
CA PRO A 295 30.45 11.62 12.58
C PRO A 295 31.25 10.73 11.63
N GLU A 296 31.52 9.47 11.98
CA GLU A 296 32.29 8.53 11.14
C GLU A 296 31.37 7.62 10.33
N THR A 297 30.34 7.05 10.96
CA THR A 297 29.47 6.05 10.32
C THR A 297 28.14 6.61 9.82
N HIS A 298 27.76 7.81 10.28
CA HIS A 298 26.42 8.39 10.10
C HIS A 298 25.30 7.61 10.80
N GLU A 299 25.60 6.78 11.80
CA GLU A 299 24.59 6.07 12.59
C GLU A 299 23.83 7.04 13.52
N ALA A 300 22.49 6.93 13.60
CA ALA A 300 21.68 7.77 14.48
C ALA A 300 21.95 7.51 15.96
N LYS A 301 22.24 8.56 16.73
CA LYS A 301 22.49 8.54 18.19
C LYS A 301 21.31 9.16 18.92
N PHE A 302 20.17 8.48 18.86
CA PHE A 302 18.93 8.89 19.54
C PHE A 302 19.03 8.72 21.06
N ILE A 303 18.17 9.45 21.77
CA ILE A 303 18.13 9.46 23.22
C ILE A 303 17.55 8.14 23.72
N ARG A 304 18.33 7.44 24.54
CA ARG A 304 17.88 6.27 25.30
C ARG A 304 17.79 6.64 26.77
N ASP A 305 16.57 6.66 27.31
CA ASP A 305 16.31 6.96 28.72
C ASP A 305 15.34 5.94 29.29
N PRO A 306 15.80 4.97 30.11
CA PRO A 306 14.93 3.94 30.68
C PRO A 306 13.97 4.47 31.76
N VAL A 307 14.22 5.66 32.31
CA VAL A 307 13.35 6.31 33.31
C VAL A 307 12.18 7.01 32.62
N LEU A 308 12.45 7.71 31.51
CA LEU A 308 11.44 8.39 30.71
C LEU A 308 10.83 7.48 29.61
N GLY A 309 11.41 6.30 29.41
CA GLY A 309 10.97 5.31 28.44
C GLY A 309 11.40 5.58 26.99
N TYR A 310 12.37 6.48 26.75
CA TYR A 310 12.82 6.81 25.40
C TYR A 310 13.77 5.75 24.83
N GLY A 311 13.63 5.48 23.53
CA GLY A 311 14.43 4.49 22.79
C GLY A 311 14.04 4.42 21.31
N ASP A 312 14.45 3.33 20.66
CA ASP A 312 14.22 3.03 19.23
C ASP A 312 12.75 2.78 18.89
N SER A 313 11.95 2.48 19.91
CA SER A 313 10.50 2.25 19.81
C SER A 313 9.66 3.34 20.48
N ASN A 314 10.31 4.39 21.00
CA ASN A 314 9.65 5.51 21.65
C ASN A 314 10.56 6.75 21.61
N PRO A 315 10.46 7.60 20.59
CA PRO A 315 11.37 8.72 20.40
C PRO A 315 11.26 9.76 21.51
N ALA A 316 12.40 10.37 21.86
CA ALA A 316 12.38 11.61 22.62
C ALA A 316 11.86 12.76 21.72
N PRO A 317 11.08 13.72 22.25
CA PRO A 317 10.55 14.83 21.44
C PRO A 317 11.62 15.65 20.70
N SER A 318 12.86 15.67 21.21
CA SER A 318 13.99 16.36 20.58
C SER A 318 14.64 15.60 19.42
N ASP A 319 14.29 14.33 19.23
CA ASP A 319 14.80 13.51 18.11
C ASP A 319 13.82 13.51 16.91
N ILE A 320 12.61 14.04 17.08
CA ILE A 320 11.55 14.09 16.07
C ILE A 320 11.58 15.44 15.35
N GLY A 321 11.78 15.39 14.04
CA GLY A 321 11.82 16.55 13.17
C GLY A 321 10.51 16.81 12.44
N ASN A 322 10.63 17.48 11.29
CA ASN A 322 9.49 17.80 10.43
C ASN A 322 8.78 16.53 9.97
N TYR A 323 7.46 16.60 9.90
CA TYR A 323 6.62 15.62 9.21
C TYR A 323 6.96 15.61 7.71
N LEU A 324 7.06 14.41 7.13
CA LEU A 324 7.43 14.18 5.73
C LEU A 324 6.22 13.79 4.87
N GLY A 325 5.28 13.06 5.47
CA GLY A 325 4.10 12.53 4.78
C GLY A 325 3.50 11.35 5.53
N ALA A 326 2.39 10.84 5.02
CA ALA A 326 1.77 9.61 5.51
C ALA A 326 1.33 8.73 4.36
N GLN A 327 1.37 7.41 4.58
CA GLN A 327 0.81 6.42 3.68
C GLN A 327 -0.28 5.62 4.37
N ASN A 328 -1.50 5.71 3.85
CA ASN A 328 -2.54 4.74 4.08
C ASN A 328 -2.40 3.63 3.04
N ALA A 329 -1.93 2.47 3.49
CA ALA A 329 -1.83 1.29 2.69
C ALA A 329 -2.92 0.30 3.09
N ALA A 330 -3.50 -0.41 2.11
CA ALA A 330 -4.46 -1.46 2.40
C ALA A 330 -4.22 -2.70 1.55
N VAL A 331 -4.63 -3.84 2.08
CA VAL A 331 -4.77 -5.09 1.34
C VAL A 331 -6.20 -5.59 1.44
N ASN A 332 -6.81 -5.88 0.29
CA ASN A 332 -8.10 -6.55 0.21
C ASN A 332 -7.90 -8.06 0.09
N LEU A 333 -8.61 -8.82 0.92
CA LEU A 333 -8.51 -10.28 1.00
C LEU A 333 -9.77 -10.92 0.41
N ASN A 334 -9.58 -11.93 -0.42
CA ASN A 334 -10.66 -12.79 -0.87
C ASN A 334 -10.76 -13.97 0.10
N ILE A 335 -11.71 -13.90 1.04
CA ILE A 335 -11.97 -14.98 1.97
C ILE A 335 -12.66 -16.11 1.20
N ALA A 336 -11.99 -17.25 1.11
CA ALA A 336 -12.63 -18.43 0.57
C ALA A 336 -13.73 -18.91 1.52
N VAL A 337 -14.99 -18.83 1.07
CA VAL A 337 -16.12 -19.38 1.80
C VAL A 337 -16.02 -20.90 1.79
N VAL A 338 -15.62 -21.50 2.92
CA VAL A 338 -15.66 -22.95 3.07
C VAL A 338 -17.08 -23.38 3.43
N PRO A 339 -17.72 -24.28 2.64
CA PRO A 339 -19.05 -24.75 2.97
C PRO A 339 -19.05 -25.43 4.34
N GLU A 340 -20.05 -25.10 5.17
CA GLU A 340 -20.30 -25.76 6.46
C GLU A 340 -20.28 -27.30 6.31
N PRO A 341 -19.84 -28.09 7.31
CA PRO A 341 -19.85 -29.55 7.24
C PRO A 341 -21.21 -30.15 6.86
N GLU A 342 -22.29 -29.47 7.24
CA GLU A 342 -23.68 -29.80 6.88
C GLU A 342 -23.94 -29.68 5.38
N THR A 343 -23.31 -28.72 4.70
CA THR A 343 -23.38 -28.54 3.24
C THR A 343 -22.75 -29.73 2.53
N TYR A 344 -21.60 -30.22 3.03
CA TYR A 344 -20.99 -31.45 2.53
C TYR A 344 -21.86 -32.68 2.81
N ALA A 345 -22.46 -32.78 4.00
CA ALA A 345 -23.38 -33.86 4.33
C ALA A 345 -24.61 -33.89 3.42
N MET A 346 -25.18 -32.72 3.10
CA MET A 346 -26.33 -32.57 2.20
C MET A 346 -25.96 -32.90 0.74
N LEU A 347 -24.78 -32.47 0.29
CA LEU A 347 -24.25 -32.85 -1.03
C LEU A 347 -24.07 -34.37 -1.15
N LEU A 348 -23.46 -35.00 -0.14
CA LEU A 348 -23.27 -36.46 -0.09
C LEU A 348 -24.60 -37.21 -0.01
N ALA A 349 -25.56 -36.71 0.77
CA ALA A 349 -26.91 -37.27 0.83
C ALA A 349 -27.62 -37.16 -0.52
N GLY A 350 -27.52 -36.03 -1.21
CA GLY A 350 -28.06 -35.81 -2.55
C GLY A 350 -27.46 -36.75 -3.60
N LEU A 351 -26.13 -36.90 -3.60
CA LEU A 351 -25.43 -37.85 -4.47
C LEU A 351 -25.79 -39.30 -4.15
N GLY A 352 -25.95 -39.64 -2.87
CA GLY A 352 -26.42 -40.95 -2.43
C GLY A 352 -27.83 -41.29 -2.94
N LEU A 353 -28.74 -40.32 -2.92
CA LEU A 353 -30.10 -40.47 -3.46
C LEU A 353 -30.08 -40.68 -4.99
N LEU A 354 -29.26 -39.93 -5.73
CA LEU A 354 -29.11 -40.08 -7.18
C LEU A 354 -28.50 -41.44 -7.56
N GLY A 355 -27.50 -41.91 -6.82
CA GLY A 355 -26.93 -43.25 -6.96
C GLY A 355 -27.96 -44.35 -6.70
N PHE A 356 -28.80 -44.18 -5.68
CA PHE A 356 -29.84 -45.14 -5.35
C PHE A 356 -30.96 -45.18 -6.42
N MET A 357 -31.36 -44.03 -6.96
CA MET A 357 -32.36 -43.95 -8.03
C MET A 357 -31.87 -44.59 -9.34
N THR A 358 -30.60 -44.42 -9.68
CA THR A 358 -30.00 -45.03 -10.88
C THR A 358 -29.85 -46.54 -10.75
N LEU A 359 -29.54 -47.06 -9.56
CA LEU A 359 -29.54 -48.50 -9.26
C LEU A 359 -30.95 -49.10 -9.37
N ARG A 360 -31.97 -48.42 -8.84
CA ARG A 360 -33.37 -48.88 -8.95
C ARG A 360 -33.86 -48.98 -10.39
N ARG A 361 -33.47 -48.05 -11.26
CA ARG A 361 -33.80 -48.06 -12.70
C ARG A 361 -33.10 -49.16 -13.50
N LYS A 362 -32.05 -49.80 -12.96
CA LYS A 362 -31.37 -50.93 -13.62
C LYS A 362 -31.89 -52.30 -13.18
N ILE A 363 -32.64 -52.36 -12.08
CA ILE A 363 -33.16 -53.60 -11.48
C ILE A 363 -34.64 -53.81 -11.81
N ALA A 364 -35.37 -52.74 -12.16
CA ALA A 364 -36.65 -52.80 -12.85
C ALA A 364 -36.44 -52.82 -14.36
#